data_AF-A0A177KWN4-F1
#
_entry.id   AF-A0A177KWN4-F1
#
_cell.length_a   1.000
_cell.length_b   1.000
_cell.length_c   1.000
_cell.angle_alpha   90.00
_cell.angle_beta   90.00
_cell.angle_gamma   90.00
#
_symmetry.space_group_name_H-M   'P 1'
#
loop_
_entity.id
_entity.type
_entity.pdbx_description
1 polymer ?
#
loop_
_entity_poly.entity_id
_entity_poly.type
_entity_poly.pdbx_seq_one_letter_code
_entity_poly.pdbx_strand_id
1 'polypeptide(L)' 'MKNNQTEANKKWQEKNKEHAKYLSNHSRARSFIRNQATLEDIEELHILLDERKALLKSDVGE' A
#
# COMPACT_ATOMS: atom_id res chain seq x y z
N MET A 1 2.80 -16.18 28.77
CA MET A 1 3.33 -14.80 28.92
C MET A 1 2.30 -13.83 28.35
N LYS A 2 1.62 -13.04 29.19
CA LYS A 2 0.73 -11.96 28.72
C LYS A 2 1.60 -10.75 28.43
N ASN A 3 1.82 -10.46 27.15
CA ASN A 3 2.61 -9.30 26.73
C ASN A 3 1.89 -8.02 27.14
N ASN A 4 2.42 -7.35 28.15
CA ASN A 4 1.88 -6.13 28.77
C ASN A 4 2.18 -4.87 27.93
N GLN A 5 2.08 -4.97 26.60
CA GLN A 5 2.29 -3.85 25.67
C GLN A 5 0.98 -3.40 25.03
N THR A 6 -0.14 -3.57 25.71
CA THR A 6 -1.45 -3.57 25.06
C THR A 6 -2.02 -2.17 24.81
N GLU A 7 -1.48 -1.12 25.44
CA GLU A 7 -2.04 0.23 25.33
C GLU A 7 -1.08 1.22 24.65
N ALA A 8 0.23 1.13 24.95
CA ALA A 8 1.25 1.93 24.28
C ALA A 8 1.44 1.52 22.81
N ASN A 9 1.45 0.21 22.48
CA ASN A 9 1.45 -0.23 21.09
C ASN A 9 0.14 0.14 20.39
N LYS A 10 -1.01 0.10 21.08
CA LYS A 10 -2.29 0.54 20.49
C LYS A 10 -2.24 2.03 20.15
N LYS A 11 -1.82 2.90 21.06
CA LYS A 11 -1.69 4.35 20.78
C LYS A 11 -0.67 4.65 19.69
N TRP A 12 0.44 3.90 19.61
CA TRP A 12 1.39 4.04 18.52
C TRP A 12 0.81 3.51 17.20
N GLN A 13 0.12 2.38 17.21
CA GLN A 13 -0.58 1.84 16.03
C GLN A 13 -1.72 2.74 15.57
N GLU A 14 -2.40 3.47 16.47
CA GLU A 14 -3.42 4.44 16.11
C GLU A 14 -2.79 5.67 15.44
N LYS A 15 -1.69 6.19 15.99
CA LYS A 15 -0.91 7.28 15.34
C LYS A 15 -0.29 6.85 14.00
N ASN A 16 0.00 5.56 13.83
CA ASN A 16 0.59 4.99 12.62
C ASN A 16 -0.41 4.15 11.81
N LYS A 17 -1.71 4.33 12.05
CA LYS A 17 -2.75 3.46 11.47
C LYS A 17 -2.77 3.58 9.95
N GLU A 18 -2.58 4.78 9.43
CA GLU A 18 -2.48 5.04 8.00
C GLU A 18 -1.23 4.40 7.39
N HIS A 19 -0.08 4.51 8.08
CA HIS A 19 1.15 3.89 7.60
C HIS A 19 1.08 2.35 7.63
N ALA A 20 0.50 1.77 8.68
CA ALA A 20 0.26 0.34 8.77
C ALA A 20 -0.73 -0.14 7.69
N LYS A 21 -1.79 0.63 7.43
CA LYS A 21 -2.74 0.37 6.34
C LYS A 21 -2.05 0.43 4.98
N TYR A 22 -1.20 1.43 4.76
CA TYR A 22 -0.37 1.57 3.55
C TYR A 22 0.51 0.33 3.34
N LEU A 23 1.26 -0.10 4.36
CA LEU A 23 2.12 -1.29 4.26
C LEU A 23 1.32 -2.57 4.01
N SER A 24 0.15 -2.72 4.64
CA SER A 24 -0.73 -3.87 4.43
C SER A 24 -1.25 -3.90 2.98
N ASN A 25 -1.73 -2.76 2.48
CA ASN A 25 -2.20 -2.63 1.11
C ASN A 25 -1.08 -2.90 0.10
N HIS A 26 0.11 -2.35 0.33
CA HIS A 26 1.28 -2.59 -0.51
C HIS A 26 1.63 -4.09 -0.56
N SER A 27 1.66 -4.76 0.59
CA SER A 27 1.96 -6.20 0.66
C SER A 27 0.91 -7.03 -0.09
N ARG A 28 -0.37 -6.69 0.04
CA ARG A 28 -1.47 -7.36 -0.68
C ARG A 28 -1.35 -7.16 -2.18
N ALA A 29 -1.11 -5.94 -2.65
CA ALA A 29 -0.93 -5.64 -4.06
C ALA A 29 0.25 -6.44 -4.66
N ARG A 30 1.39 -6.49 -3.95
CA ARG A 30 2.55 -7.31 -4.37
C ARG A 30 2.22 -8.80 -4.48
N SER A 31 1.39 -9.32 -3.58
CA SER A 31 1.00 -10.74 -3.62
C SER A 31 0.05 -11.02 -4.77
N PHE A 32 -0.92 -10.13 -4.99
CA PHE A 32 -1.88 -10.23 -6.10
C PHE A 32 -1.15 -10.26 -7.45
N ILE A 33 -0.30 -9.27 -7.72
CA ILE A 33 0.47 -9.17 -8.97
C ILE A 33 1.33 -10.41 -9.22
N ARG A 34 1.94 -10.99 -8.18
CA ARG A 34 2.86 -12.12 -8.34
C ARG A 34 2.14 -13.46 -8.52
N ASN A 35 1.04 -13.65 -7.81
CA ASN A 35 0.49 -15.00 -7.57
C ASN A 35 -0.94 -15.19 -8.07
N GLN A 36 -1.68 -14.11 -8.38
CA GLN A 36 -3.12 -14.18 -8.68
C GLN A 36 -3.52 -13.46 -9.97
N ALA A 37 -2.84 -12.36 -10.31
CA ALA A 37 -3.19 -11.54 -11.46
C ALA A 37 -3.09 -12.32 -12.78
N THR A 38 -4.10 -12.15 -13.62
CA THR A 38 -4.14 -12.62 -15.01
C THR A 38 -3.38 -11.66 -15.93
N LEU A 39 -3.21 -12.04 -17.20
CA LEU A 39 -2.56 -11.17 -18.18
C LEU A 39 -3.34 -9.84 -18.35
N GLU A 40 -4.66 -9.92 -18.43
CA GLU A 40 -5.55 -8.75 -18.55
C GLU A 40 -5.42 -7.83 -17.33
N ASP A 41 -5.37 -8.39 -16.11
CA ASP A 41 -5.14 -7.62 -14.89
C ASP A 41 -3.78 -6.89 -14.93
N ILE A 42 -2.72 -7.55 -15.42
CA ILE A 42 -1.39 -6.93 -15.52
C ILE A 42 -1.40 -5.77 -16.52
N GLU A 43 -2.05 -5.93 -17.66
CA GLU A 43 -2.21 -4.87 -18.67
C GLU A 43 -2.98 -3.67 -18.12
N GLU A 44 -4.11 -3.90 -17.43
CA GLU A 44 -4.86 -2.83 -16.76
C GLU A 44 -4.01 -2.12 -15.69
N LEU A 45 -3.30 -2.88 -14.85
CA LEU A 45 -2.44 -2.32 -13.82
C LEU A 45 -1.30 -1.47 -14.40
N HIS A 46 -0.77 -1.80 -15.58
CA HIS A 46 0.21 -0.97 -16.26
C HIS A 46 -0.37 0.41 -16.62
N ILE A 47 -1.58 0.46 -17.17
CA ILE A 47 -2.27 1.71 -17.51
C ILE A 47 -2.46 2.56 -16.25
N LEU A 48 -3.00 1.97 -15.18
CA LEU A 48 -3.23 2.66 -13.91
C LEU A 48 -1.93 3.20 -13.30
N LEU A 49 -0.82 2.45 -13.40
CA LEU A 49 0.48 2.88 -12.91
C LEU A 49 1.02 4.06 -13.71
N ASP A 50 0.83 4.09 -15.02
CA ASP A 50 1.31 5.18 -15.86
C ASP A 50 0.51 6.47 -15.65
N GLU A 51 -0.81 6.38 -15.52
CA GLU A 51 -1.66 7.52 -15.10
C GLU A 51 -1.21 8.08 -13.75
N ARG A 52 -0.96 7.20 -12.76
CA ARG A 52 -0.52 7.63 -11.43
C ARG A 52 0.86 8.30 -11.46
N LYS A 53 1.80 7.78 -12.26
CA LYS A 53 3.12 8.40 -12.45
C LYS A 53 3.01 9.77 -13.11
N ALA A 54 2.15 9.92 -14.11
CA ALA A 54 1.93 11.20 -14.78
C ALA A 54 1.45 12.25 -13.78
N LEU A 55 0.45 11.92 -12.97
CA LEU A 55 -0.06 12.79 -11.90
C LEU A 55 0.99 13.14 -10.84
N LEU A 56 1.85 12.18 -10.45
CA LEU A 56 2.93 12.45 -9.49
C LEU A 56 4.04 13.32 -10.08
N LYS A 57 4.32 13.20 -11.38
CA LYS A 57 5.33 14.01 -12.05
C LYS A 57 4.86 15.45 -12.25
N SER A 58 3.58 15.67 -12.54
CA SER A 58 3.03 17.04 -12.64
C SER A 58 3.06 17.77 -11.30
N ASP A 59 2.88 17.06 -10.18
CA ASP A 59 2.88 17.64 -8.82
C ASP A 59 4.28 18.09 -8.34
N VAL A 60 5.35 17.59 -8.96
CA VAL A 60 6.76 17.88 -8.57
C VAL A 60 7.37 19.01 -9.44
N GLY A 61 6.56 19.66 -10.29
CA GLY A 61 7.00 20.58 -11.34
C GLY A 61 6.42 22.00 -11.30
N GLU A 62 5.98 22.51 -10.16
CA GLU A 62 5.64 23.92 -9.90
C GLU A 62 6.42 24.50 -8.72
#